data_AF-A0A1H5UG19-F1
#
_entry.id   AF-A0A1H5UG19-F1
#
_cell.length_a   1.000
_cell.length_b   1.000
_cell.length_c   1.000
_cell.angle_alpha   90.00
_cell.angle_beta   90.00
_cell.angle_gamma   90.00
#
_symmetry.space_group_name_H-M   'P 1'
#
loop_
_entity.id
_entity.type
_entity.pdbx_description
1 polymer ?
#
loop_
_entity_poly.entity_id
_entity_poly.type
_entity_poly.pdbx_seq_one_letter_code
_entity_poly.pdbx_strand_id
1 'polypeptide(L)' 'MILFLLLNAAFLGSFVWLSLTGASLAVWAVWIVLWLAADYATMWLTGYAPPAWAFALAIAILAALWGGLALYT' A
#
# COMPACT_ATOMS: atom_id res chain seq x y z
N MET A 1 4.35 15.35 -8.00
CA MET A 1 3.04 14.72 -8.28
C MET A 1 3.14 13.45 -9.13
N ILE A 2 3.74 13.46 -10.34
CA ILE A 2 3.78 12.25 -11.19
C ILE A 2 4.51 11.06 -10.54
N LEU A 3 5.63 11.31 -9.85
CA LEU A 3 6.38 10.29 -9.13
C LEU A 3 5.54 9.60 -8.04
N PHE A 4 4.80 10.39 -7.26
CA PHE A 4 3.88 9.89 -6.23
C PHE A 4 2.79 8.99 -6.82
N LEU A 5 2.20 9.38 -7.95
CA LEU A 5 1.17 8.59 -8.62
C LEU A 5 1.73 7.28 -9.19
N LEU A 6 2.90 7.32 -9.82
CA LEU A 6 3.55 6.13 -10.36
C LEU A 6 3.93 5.14 -9.25
N LEU A 7 4.44 5.65 -8.13
CA LEU A 7 4.79 4.83 -6.97
C LEU A 7 3.55 4.13 -6.40
N ASN A 8 2.47 4.88 -6.16
CA ASN A 8 1.21 4.33 -5.65
C ASN A 8 0.56 3.32 -6.62
N ALA A 9 0.64 3.55 -7.93
CA ALA A 9 0.17 2.60 -8.93
C ALA A 9 0.97 1.28 -8.90
N ALA A 10 2.30 1.37 -8.77
CA ALA A 10 3.16 0.19 -8.64
C ALA A 10 2.85 -0.60 -7.36
N PHE A 11 2.65 0.09 -6.24
CA PHE A 11 2.24 -0.54 -4.98
C PHE A 11 0.88 -1.24 -5.12
N LEU A 12 -0.13 -0.59 -5.70
CA LEU A 12 -1.43 -1.23 -5.92
C LEU A 12 -1.32 -2.49 -6.80
N GLY A 13 -0.51 -2.46 -7.86
CA GLY A 13 -0.25 -3.64 -8.70
C GLY A 13 0.39 -4.78 -7.91
N SER A 14 1.35 -4.47 -7.04
CA SER A 14 1.99 -5.47 -6.18
C SER A 14 1.06 -6.02 -5.08
N PHE A 15 0.11 -5.23 -4.58
CA PHE A 15 -0.92 -5.69 -3.65
C PHE A 15 -1.83 -6.75 -4.28
N VAL A 16 -2.26 -6.53 -5.54
CA VAL A 16 -3.04 -7.51 -6.29
C VAL A 16 -2.23 -8.80 -6.48
N TRP A 17 -0.95 -8.69 -6.86
CA TRP A 17 -0.08 -9.85 -7.00
C TRP A 17 0.10 -10.63 -5.68
N LEU A 18 0.33 -9.94 -4.56
CA LEU A 18 0.43 -10.57 -3.23
C LEU A 18 -0.87 -11.28 -2.82
N SER A 19 -2.01 -10.69 -3.13
CA SER A 19 -3.34 -11.25 -2.83
C SER A 19 -3.60 -12.53 -3.64
N LEU A 20 -3.14 -12.59 -4.89
CA LEU A 20 -3.30 -13.76 -5.76
C LEU A 20 -2.32 -14.90 -5.47
N THR A 21 -1.19 -14.60 -4.82
CA THR A 21 -0.12 -15.58 -4.53
C THR A 21 -0.26 -16.23 -3.16
N GLY A 22 -1.27 -15.86 -2.37
CA GLY A 22 -1.47 -16.40 -1.03
C GLY A 22 -0.35 -16.00 -0.06
N ALA A 23 0.24 -14.82 -0.24
CA ALA A 23 1.34 -14.34 0.60
C ALA A 23 0.94 -14.30 2.09
N SER A 24 1.87 -14.67 2.97
CA SER A 24 1.61 -14.70 4.41
C SER A 24 1.39 -13.30 5.00
N LEU A 25 0.73 -13.23 6.16
CA LEU A 25 0.51 -11.98 6.89
C LEU A 25 1.81 -11.23 7.17
N ALA A 26 2.91 -11.95 7.43
CA ALA A 26 4.22 -11.34 7.67
C ALA A 26 4.76 -10.63 6.42
N VAL A 27 4.61 -11.24 5.24
CA VAL A 27 5.00 -10.62 3.97
C VAL A 27 4.15 -9.39 3.69
N TRP A 28 2.86 -9.47 3.97
CA TRP A 28 1.93 -8.33 3.82
C TRP A 28 2.29 -7.16 4.74
N ALA A 29 2.64 -7.44 6.00
CA ALA A 29 3.07 -6.41 6.95
C ALA A 29 4.36 -5.71 6.50
N VAL A 30 5.37 -6.48 6.04
CA VAL A 30 6.61 -5.91 5.48
C VAL A 30 6.31 -5.06 4.26
N TRP A 31 5.41 -5.51 3.38
CA TRP A 31 5.01 -4.78 2.19
C TRP A 31 4.41 -3.40 2.52
N ILE A 32 3.53 -3.30 3.52
CA ILE A 32 2.98 -1.99 3.96
C ILE A 32 4.06 -1.05 4.45
N VAL A 33 5.01 -1.56 5.24
CA VAL A 33 6.11 -0.73 5.78
C VAL A 33 6.97 -0.18 4.64
N LEU A 34 7.27 -1.00 3.63
CA LEU A 34 8.01 -0.57 2.45
C LEU A 34 7.24 0.46 1.62
N TRP A 35 5.92 0.30 1.50
CA TRP A 35 5.06 1.29 0.85
C TRP A 35 5.12 2.64 1.55
N LEU A 36 4.90 2.65 2.87
CA LEU A 36 4.94 3.87 3.67
C LEU A 36 6.30 4.57 3.60
N ALA A 37 7.40 3.82 3.66
CA ALA A 37 8.74 4.38 3.54
C ALA A 37 8.99 5.03 2.17
N ALA A 38 8.53 4.39 1.10
CA ALA A 38 8.67 4.89 -0.27
C ALA A 38 7.78 6.11 -0.53
N ASP A 39 6.56 6.13 0.00
CA ASP A 39 5.68 7.30 -0.07
C ASP A 39 6.27 8.48 0.70
N TYR A 40 6.79 8.24 1.91
CA TYR A 40 7.45 9.26 2.71
C TYR A 40 8.69 9.84 2.01
N ALA A 41 9.53 8.99 1.40
CA ALA A 41 10.66 9.44 0.59
C ALA A 41 10.20 10.30 -0.61
N THR A 42 9.09 9.93 -1.24
CA THR A 42 8.53 10.69 -2.35
C THR A 42 7.97 12.04 -1.91
N MET A 43 7.35 12.12 -0.73
CA MET A 43 6.91 13.37 -0.13
C MET A 43 8.10 14.32 0.11
N TRP A 44 9.20 13.81 0.66
CA TRP A 44 10.45 14.56 0.84
C TRP A 44 11.03 15.09 -0.48
N LEU A 45 11.07 14.26 -1.52
CA LEU A 45 11.63 14.63 -2.82
C LEU A 45 10.75 15.60 -3.62
N THR A 46 9.43 15.54 -3.43
CA THR A 46 8.48 16.27 -4.27
C THR A 46 7.79 17.45 -3.57
N GLY A 47 7.98 17.61 -2.26
CA GLY A 47 7.28 18.60 -1.44
C GLY A 47 5.77 18.37 -1.33
N TYR A 48 5.26 17.25 -1.88
CA TYR A 48 3.85 16.90 -1.82
C TYR A 48 3.54 16.26 -0.47
N ALA A 49 2.55 16.79 0.24
CA ALA A 49 2.08 16.26 1.52
C ALA A 49 0.60 15.88 1.41
N PRO A 50 0.28 14.60 1.12
CA PRO A 50 -1.10 14.13 1.18
C PRO A 50 -1.68 14.26 2.59
N PRO A 51 -3.01 14.40 2.74
CA PRO A 51 -3.66 14.49 4.04
C PRO A 51 -3.37 13.26 4.91
N ALA A 52 -3.11 13.47 6.20
CA ALA A 52 -2.75 12.39 7.14
C ALA A 52 -3.80 11.25 7.20
N TRP A 53 -5.08 11.58 7.03
CA TRP A 53 -6.17 10.59 7.01
C TRP A 53 -6.13 9.67 5.78
N ALA A 54 -5.53 10.11 4.66
CA ALA A 54 -5.51 9.36 3.42
C ALA A 54 -4.71 8.05 3.56
N PHE A 55 -3.60 8.10 4.30
CA PHE A 55 -2.81 6.91 4.61
C PHE A 55 -3.58 5.91 5.45
N ALA A 56 -4.22 6.37 6.53
CA ALA A 56 -5.02 5.52 7.41
C ALA A 56 -6.18 4.86 6.65
N LEU A 57 -6.87 5.64 5.79
CA LEU A 57 -7.96 5.12 4.96
C LEU A 57 -7.47 4.06 3.97
N ALA A 58 -6.35 4.32 3.29
CA ALA A 58 -5.78 3.36 2.35
C ALA A 58 -5.38 2.04 3.03
N ILE A 59 -4.72 2.11 4.18
CA ILE A 59 -4.38 0.91 4.97
C ILE A 59 -5.65 0.15 5.38
N ALA A 60 -6.69 0.85 5.85
CA ALA A 60 -7.96 0.23 6.24
C ALA A 60 -8.64 -0.49 5.08
N ILE A 61 -8.69 0.14 3.89
CA ILE A 61 -9.25 -0.47 2.67
C ILE A 61 -8.45 -1.71 2.29
N LEU A 62 -7.11 -1.61 2.23
CA LEU A 62 -6.25 -2.73 1.84
C LEU A 62 -6.35 -3.89 2.85
N ALA A 63 -6.44 -3.60 4.15
CA ALA A 63 -6.65 -4.59 5.20
C ALA A 63 -8.01 -5.28 5.07
N ALA A 64 -9.08 -4.52 4.80
CA ALA A 64 -10.42 -5.07 4.59
C ALA A 64 -10.48 -5.93 3.33
N LEU A 65 -9.82 -5.52 2.24
CA LEU A 65 -9.74 -6.30 1.00
C LEU A 65 -8.97 -7.61 1.20
N TRP A 66 -7.81 -7.57 1.87
CA TRP A 66 -7.01 -8.77 2.12
C TRP A 66 -7.68 -9.71 3.13
N GLY A 67 -8.21 -9.16 4.24
CA GLY A 67 -8.95 -9.92 5.24
C GLY A 67 -10.25 -10.49 4.70
N GLY A 68 -10.96 -9.75 3.85
CA GLY A 68 -12.08 -10.27 3.08
C GLY A 68 -11.67 -11.44 2.21
N LEU A 69 -10.63 -11.28 1.38
CA LEU A 69 -10.14 -12.35 0.50
C LEU A 69 -9.74 -13.60 1.29
N ALA A 70 -9.02 -13.45 2.40
CA ALA A 70 -8.55 -14.55 3.25
C ALA A 70 -9.68 -15.30 3.99
N LEU A 71 -10.85 -14.66 4.17
CA LEU A 71 -12.03 -15.28 4.79
C LEU A 71 -12.97 -15.96 3.79
N TYR A 72 -12.82 -15.68 2.49
CA TYR A 72 -13.62 -16.27 1.40
C TYR A 72 -12.90 -17.37 0.60
N THR A 73 -11.63 -17.65 0.91
CA THR A 73 -10.84 -18.79 0.39
C THR A 73 -10.74 -19.89 1.44
#